data_AF-L8WYC4-F1
#
_entry.id   AF-L8WYC4-F1
#
_cell.length_a   1.000
_cell.length_b   1.000
_cell.length_c   1.000
_cell.angle_alpha   90.00
_cell.angle_beta   90.00
_cell.angle_gamma   90.00
#
_symmetry.space_group_name_H-M   'P 1'
#
loop_
_entity.id
_entity.type
_entity.pdbx_description
1 polymer ?
#
loop_
_entity_poly.entity_id
_entity_poly.type
_entity_poly.pdbx_seq_one_letter_code
_entity_poly.pdbx_strand_id
1 'polypeptide(L)'
;MEDLKTEGKARSIGVSNFRAKDLKAVIEVAKIIPSVNQIEFHPYVFASVQPLLELCRQHNITIESYGPLTPLIRHSGGPVDDPVKKVAARMAKGPEAGAVTEGQVLLKWAQQPHWTYPHYPTRNYGQLKLRLPRNTIVTL
;
A
#
# COMPACT_ATOMS: atom_id res chain seq x y z
N MET A 1 16.38 15.78 -4.35
CA MET A 1 15.08 15.20 -4.76
C MET A 1 14.14 16.29 -5.23
N GLU A 2 13.90 17.34 -4.45
CA GLU A 2 13.02 18.46 -4.85
C GLU A 2 13.48 19.13 -6.15
N ASP A 3 14.78 19.40 -6.30
CA ASP A 3 15.33 19.98 -7.54
C ASP A 3 15.07 19.11 -8.76
N LEU A 4 15.18 17.77 -8.64
CA LEU A 4 14.88 16.86 -9.75
C LEU A 4 13.42 16.97 -10.21
N LYS A 5 12.50 17.24 -9.28
CA LYS A 5 11.10 17.48 -9.62
C LYS A 5 10.89 18.86 -10.24
N THR A 6 11.52 19.89 -9.67
CA THR A 6 11.45 21.27 -10.17
C THR A 6 12.04 21.39 -11.58
N GLU A 7 13.13 20.67 -11.86
CA GLU A 7 13.78 20.59 -13.17
C GLU A 7 13.04 19.68 -14.17
N GLY A 8 11.92 19.06 -13.75
CA GLY A 8 11.12 18.18 -14.61
C GLY A 8 11.74 16.81 -14.89
N LYS A 9 12.86 16.46 -14.24
CA LYS A 9 13.54 15.16 -14.36
C LYS A 9 12.78 14.03 -13.65
N ALA A 10 11.94 14.36 -12.67
CA ALA A 10 11.05 13.44 -12.00
C ALA A 10 9.62 13.99 -11.93
N ARG A 11 8.60 13.18 -12.29
CA ARG A 11 7.18 13.57 -12.16
C ARG A 11 6.74 13.62 -10.71
N SER A 12 7.25 12.72 -9.89
CA SER A 12 7.00 12.64 -8.45
C SER A 12 8.25 12.18 -7.70
N ILE A 13 8.29 12.49 -6.41
CA ILE A 13 9.37 12.13 -5.51
C ILE A 13 8.78 11.45 -4.28
N GLY A 14 9.44 10.39 -3.82
CA GLY A 14 9.03 9.61 -2.66
C GLY A 14 10.20 9.19 -1.80
N VAL A 15 9.88 8.47 -0.73
CA VAL A 15 10.85 7.84 0.18
C VAL A 15 10.58 6.34 0.32
N SER A 16 11.56 5.57 0.74
CA SER A 16 11.41 4.14 1.04
C SER A 16 11.93 3.81 2.44
N ASN A 17 11.21 2.95 3.15
CA ASN A 17 11.56 2.46 4.50
C ASN A 17 11.58 3.54 5.60
N PHE A 18 10.88 4.66 5.41
CA PHE A 18 10.80 5.70 6.44
C PHE A 18 9.80 5.30 7.51
N ARG A 19 10.22 5.31 8.78
CA ARG A 19 9.31 5.14 9.93
C ARG A 19 8.63 6.46 10.23
N ALA A 20 7.59 6.43 11.08
CA ALA A 20 6.81 7.64 11.41
C ALA A 20 7.69 8.82 11.89
N LYS A 21 8.70 8.54 12.73
CA LYS A 21 9.65 9.57 13.21
C LYS A 21 10.49 10.19 12.08
N ASP A 22 10.95 9.36 11.13
CA ASP A 22 11.83 9.77 10.06
C ASP A 22 11.03 10.56 9.02
N LEU A 23 9.82 10.08 8.70
CA LEU A 23 8.90 10.75 7.80
C LEU A 23 8.44 12.10 8.34
N LYS A 24 8.19 12.19 9.66
CA LYS A 24 7.84 13.47 10.31
C LYS A 24 8.96 14.51 10.14
N ALA A 25 10.21 14.12 10.35
CA ALA A 25 11.36 15.01 10.16
C ALA A 25 11.46 15.51 8.70
N VAL A 26 11.14 14.67 7.71
CA VAL A 26 11.08 15.09 6.30
C VAL A 26 9.94 16.08 6.07
N ILE A 27 8.74 15.79 6.58
CA ILE A 27 7.56 16.63 6.41
C ILE A 27 7.77 18.04 6.99
N GLU A 28 8.49 18.15 8.11
CA GLU A 28 8.75 19.43 8.79
C GLU A 28 9.60 20.40 7.94
N VAL A 29 10.42 19.89 7.03
CA VAL A 29 11.37 20.70 6.24
C VAL A 29 11.11 20.67 4.73
N ALA A 30 10.31 19.73 4.25
CA ALA A 30 10.04 19.55 2.82
C ALA A 30 9.20 20.70 2.24
N LYS A 31 9.67 21.27 1.13
CA LYS A 31 8.89 22.18 0.28
C LYS A 31 7.92 21.40 -0.60
N ILE A 32 8.30 20.19 -0.99
CA ILE A 32 7.48 19.25 -1.75
C ILE A 32 7.30 17.98 -0.92
N ILE A 33 6.09 17.79 -0.38
CA ILE A 33 5.76 16.58 0.39
C ILE A 33 5.98 15.33 -0.48
N PRO A 34 6.65 14.27 0.05
CA PRO A 34 6.82 13.01 -0.66
C PRO A 34 5.46 12.44 -1.10
N SER A 35 5.31 12.06 -2.35
CA SER A 35 4.06 11.49 -2.85
C SER A 35 3.82 10.07 -2.35
N VAL A 36 4.91 9.34 -2.06
CA VAL A 36 4.86 7.95 -1.62
C VAL A 36 5.83 7.69 -0.48
N ASN A 37 5.49 6.74 0.39
CA ASN A 37 6.43 6.03 1.25
C ASN A 37 6.31 4.52 0.97
N GLN A 38 7.34 3.94 0.38
CA GLN A 38 7.38 2.51 0.07
C GLN A 38 7.89 1.71 1.28
N ILE A 39 7.12 0.75 1.79
CA ILE A 39 7.44 0.00 3.02
C ILE A 39 7.09 -1.48 2.91
N GLU A 40 7.66 -2.31 3.78
CA GLU A 40 7.18 -3.67 3.99
C GLU A 40 5.76 -3.59 4.52
N PHE A 41 4.80 -4.17 3.79
CA PHE A 41 3.41 -4.08 4.20
C PHE A 41 2.59 -5.32 3.85
N HIS A 42 2.24 -6.06 4.90
CA HIS A 42 1.44 -7.28 4.88
C HIS A 42 0.80 -7.48 6.28
N PRO A 43 -0.14 -8.44 6.46
CA PRO A 43 -0.90 -8.57 7.71
C PRO A 43 -0.06 -8.66 8.99
N TYR A 44 1.09 -9.35 8.97
CA TYR A 44 1.97 -9.48 10.14
C TYR A 44 2.57 -8.16 10.66
N VAL A 45 2.79 -7.16 9.79
CA VAL A 45 3.39 -5.87 10.19
C VAL A 45 2.36 -4.77 10.38
N PHE A 46 1.08 -5.04 10.07
CA PHE A 46 -0.01 -4.07 10.06
C PHE A 46 -0.15 -3.29 11.37
N ALA A 47 -0.08 -3.98 12.51
CA ALA A 47 -0.21 -3.37 13.83
C ALA A 47 0.93 -2.39 14.12
N SER A 48 2.17 -2.78 13.80
CA SER A 48 3.36 -1.94 14.06
C SER A 48 3.42 -0.69 13.18
N VAL A 49 2.84 -0.71 11.99
CA VAL A 49 2.90 0.42 11.05
C VAL A 49 1.72 1.38 11.18
N GLN A 50 0.73 1.12 12.06
CA GLN A 50 -0.46 1.99 12.22
C GLN A 50 -0.13 3.48 12.36
N PRO A 51 0.84 3.90 13.21
CA PRO A 51 1.16 5.32 13.36
C PRO A 51 1.71 5.93 12.06
N LEU A 52 2.44 5.13 11.27
CA LEU A 52 2.97 5.56 9.97
C LEU A 52 1.84 5.68 8.94
N LEU A 53 0.91 4.73 8.89
CA LEU A 53 -0.24 4.79 7.98
C LEU A 53 -1.07 6.06 8.23
N GLU A 54 -1.32 6.38 9.50
CA GLU A 54 -2.07 7.57 9.89
C GLU A 54 -1.33 8.85 9.51
N LEU A 55 -0.03 8.93 9.75
CA LEU A 55 0.79 10.08 9.35
C LEU A 55 0.77 10.25 7.81
N CYS A 56 0.96 9.16 7.06
CA CYS A 56 0.89 9.20 5.60
C CYS A 56 -0.49 9.68 5.12
N ARG A 57 -1.57 9.20 5.75
CA ARG A 57 -2.94 9.62 5.44
C ARG A 57 -3.15 11.12 5.68
N GLN A 58 -2.69 11.64 6.81
CA GLN A 58 -2.82 13.06 7.16
C GLN A 58 -2.11 13.99 6.18
N HIS A 59 -0.98 13.55 5.60
CA HIS A 59 -0.15 14.34 4.69
C HIS A 59 -0.34 13.99 3.21
N ASN A 60 -1.38 13.21 2.87
CA ASN A 60 -1.66 12.76 1.50
C ASN A 60 -0.51 11.96 0.84
N ILE A 61 0.23 11.17 1.64
CA ILE A 61 1.32 10.31 1.19
C ILE A 61 0.76 8.90 0.95
N THR A 62 1.00 8.36 -0.25
CA THR A 62 0.54 7.00 -0.61
C THR A 62 1.51 5.96 -0.05
N ILE A 63 0.97 4.88 0.51
CA ILE A 63 1.78 3.72 0.88
C ILE A 63 1.94 2.81 -0.34
N GLU A 64 3.19 2.48 -0.65
CA GLU A 64 3.51 1.41 -1.60
C GLU A 64 4.03 0.19 -0.84
N SER A 65 3.35 -0.94 -0.98
CA SER A 65 3.76 -2.19 -0.34
C SER A 65 4.86 -2.87 -1.16
N TYR A 66 5.98 -3.18 -0.51
CA TYR A 66 6.80 -4.32 -0.91
C TYR A 66 6.55 -5.50 0.03
N GLY A 67 6.83 -6.71 -0.46
CA GLY A 67 6.62 -7.95 0.30
C GLY A 67 5.16 -8.29 0.66
N PRO A 68 4.11 -7.94 -0.12
CA PRO A 68 2.74 -8.30 0.26
C PRO A 68 2.49 -9.81 0.34
N LEU A 69 3.33 -10.61 -0.33
CA LEU A 69 3.28 -12.07 -0.35
C LEU A 69 4.16 -12.75 0.70
N THR A 70 4.88 -11.98 1.54
CA THR A 70 5.66 -12.50 2.67
C THR A 70 4.89 -13.51 3.52
N PRO A 71 3.56 -13.34 3.80
CA PRO A 71 2.80 -14.35 4.51
C PRO A 71 2.84 -15.75 3.89
N LEU A 72 2.78 -15.87 2.55
CA LEU A 72 2.79 -17.18 1.88
C LEU A 72 4.19 -17.76 1.69
N ILE A 73 5.19 -16.90 1.52
CA ILE A 73 6.54 -17.32 1.11
C ILE A 73 7.44 -17.54 2.33
N ARG A 74 7.29 -16.74 3.39
CA ARG A 74 8.20 -16.74 4.55
C ARG A 74 7.52 -17.10 5.87
N HIS A 75 6.18 -17.09 5.91
CA HIS A 75 5.39 -17.40 7.11
C HIS A 75 4.28 -18.43 6.85
N SER A 76 4.54 -19.37 5.93
CA SER A 76 3.64 -20.50 5.66
C SER A 76 3.34 -21.29 6.94
N GLY A 77 2.08 -21.64 7.16
CA GLY A 77 1.60 -22.29 8.37
C GLY A 77 1.29 -21.33 9.51
N GLY A 78 1.33 -20.02 9.26
CA GLY A 78 1.02 -19.01 10.28
C GLY A 78 -0.47 -18.65 10.34
N PRO A 79 -0.85 -17.76 11.29
CA PRO A 79 -2.26 -17.41 11.56
C PRO A 79 -2.97 -16.67 10.41
N VAL A 80 -2.23 -16.21 9.40
CA VAL A 80 -2.77 -15.52 8.21
C VAL A 80 -3.29 -16.49 7.15
N ASP A 81 -2.80 -17.72 7.13
CA ASP A 81 -3.12 -18.72 6.09
C ASP A 81 -4.61 -19.07 6.06
N ASP A 82 -5.17 -19.42 7.22
CA ASP A 82 -6.58 -19.81 7.36
C ASP A 82 -7.56 -18.71 6.91
N PRO A 83 -7.41 -17.45 7.38
CA PRO A 83 -8.19 -16.33 6.85
C PRO A 83 -8.07 -16.15 5.34
N VAL A 84 -6.85 -16.20 4.80
CA VAL A 84 -6.60 -15.97 3.37
C VAL A 84 -7.23 -17.08 2.51
N LYS A 85 -7.10 -18.35 2.93
CA LYS A 85 -7.76 -19.51 2.30
C LYS A 85 -9.27 -19.37 2.30
N LYS A 86 -9.86 -18.99 3.44
CA LYS A 86 -11.31 -18.78 3.56
C LYS A 86 -11.81 -17.67 2.63
N VAL A 87 -11.07 -16.57 2.54
CA VAL A 87 -11.39 -15.46 1.63
C VAL A 87 -11.27 -15.92 0.17
N ALA A 88 -10.19 -16.60 -0.21
CA ALA A 88 -9.99 -17.13 -1.56
C ALA A 88 -11.16 -18.05 -1.98
N ALA A 89 -11.52 -19.01 -1.12
CA ALA A 89 -12.64 -19.92 -1.36
C ALA A 89 -14.00 -19.22 -1.45
N ARG A 90 -14.22 -18.15 -0.68
CA ARG A 90 -15.43 -17.34 -0.76
C ARG A 90 -15.52 -16.57 -2.08
N MET A 91 -14.40 -15.99 -2.52
CA MET A 91 -14.33 -15.19 -3.75
C MET A 91 -14.43 -16.04 -5.02
N ALA A 92 -14.03 -17.32 -4.95
CA ALA A 92 -14.14 -18.28 -6.03
C ALA A 92 -15.59 -18.68 -6.40
N LYS A 93 -16.61 -18.22 -5.67
CA LYS A 93 -18.03 -18.56 -5.90
C LYS A 93 -18.81 -17.54 -6.76
N GLY A 94 -18.13 -16.52 -7.30
CA GLY A 94 -18.77 -15.47 -8.11
C GLY A 94 -19.02 -15.87 -9.57
N PRO A 95 -19.96 -15.22 -10.28
CA PRO A 95 -20.32 -15.54 -11.67
C PRO A 95 -19.20 -15.32 -12.71
N GLU A 96 -18.14 -14.59 -12.35
CA GLU A 96 -16.92 -14.39 -13.17
C GLU A 96 -15.68 -15.09 -12.58
N ALA A 97 -15.86 -15.96 -11.59
CA ALA A 97 -14.77 -16.44 -10.75
C ALA A 97 -13.96 -17.56 -11.43
N GLY A 98 -12.85 -17.19 -12.07
CA GLY A 98 -11.69 -18.07 -12.12
C GLY A 98 -11.17 -18.38 -10.71
N ALA A 99 -10.29 -19.38 -10.57
CA ALA A 99 -9.69 -19.73 -9.30
C ALA A 99 -8.99 -18.50 -8.67
N VAL A 100 -9.55 -17.97 -7.57
CA VAL A 100 -8.93 -16.89 -6.80
C VAL A 100 -7.85 -17.48 -5.92
N THR A 101 -6.61 -17.01 -6.07
CA THR A 101 -5.48 -17.52 -5.29
C THR A 101 -5.29 -16.73 -3.99
N GLU A 102 -4.69 -17.37 -3.00
CA GLU A 102 -4.27 -16.73 -1.74
C GLU A 102 -3.38 -15.50 -1.99
N GLY A 103 -2.52 -15.57 -3.01
CA GLY A 103 -1.68 -14.44 -3.42
C GLY A 103 -2.50 -13.25 -3.94
N GLN A 104 -3.55 -13.50 -4.73
CA GLN A 104 -4.44 -12.44 -5.19
C GLN A 104 -5.20 -11.78 -4.02
N VAL A 105 -5.59 -12.57 -3.02
CA VAL A 105 -6.20 -12.04 -1.79
C VAL A 105 -5.23 -11.10 -1.08
N LEU A 106 -3.96 -11.50 -0.89
CA LEU A 106 -2.97 -10.65 -0.23
C LEU A 106 -2.61 -9.40 -1.02
N LEU A 107 -2.50 -9.49 -2.36
CA LEU A 107 -2.31 -8.32 -3.21
C LEU A 107 -3.48 -7.35 -3.11
N LYS A 108 -4.72 -7.87 -3.08
CA LYS A 108 -5.91 -7.04 -2.91
C LYS A 108 -6.06 -6.46 -1.51
N TRP A 109 -5.64 -7.20 -0.48
CA TRP A 109 -5.50 -6.67 0.86
C TRP A 109 -4.53 -5.49 0.85
N ALA A 110 -3.29 -5.66 0.37
CA ALA A 110 -2.32 -4.56 0.36
C ALA A 110 -2.81 -3.30 -0.38
N GLN A 111 -3.68 -3.44 -1.38
CA GLN A 111 -4.26 -2.33 -2.15
C GLN A 111 -5.43 -1.58 -1.49
N GLN A 112 -5.98 -2.03 -0.34
CA GLN A 112 -7.23 -1.44 0.14
C GLN A 112 -7.11 0.05 0.46
N PRO A 113 -8.09 0.86 0.01
CA PRO A 113 -7.97 2.31 -0.06
C PRO A 113 -7.78 3.01 1.29
N HIS A 114 -8.25 2.43 2.38
CA HIS A 114 -8.20 3.10 3.69
C HIS A 114 -6.80 3.19 4.31
N TRP A 115 -5.80 2.51 3.73
CA TRP A 115 -4.39 2.71 4.05
C TRP A 115 -3.54 3.16 2.86
N THR A 116 -3.94 2.86 1.61
CA THR A 116 -3.18 3.25 0.41
C THR A 116 -3.60 4.58 -0.19
N TYR A 117 -4.88 4.98 -0.07
CA TYR A 117 -5.41 6.17 -0.76
C TYR A 117 -6.13 7.12 0.18
N PRO A 118 -5.49 8.26 0.55
CA PRO A 118 -6.01 9.20 1.55
C PRO A 118 -7.36 9.87 1.20
N HIS A 119 -7.87 9.73 -0.02
CA HIS A 119 -9.09 10.40 -0.50
C HIS A 119 -10.32 9.50 -0.75
N TYR A 120 -10.31 8.21 -0.39
CA TYR A 120 -11.48 7.36 -0.65
C TYR A 120 -12.46 7.30 0.54
N PRO A 121 -13.63 7.97 0.46
CA PRO A 121 -14.69 7.75 1.44
C PRO A 121 -15.16 6.30 1.38
N THR A 122 -15.45 5.71 2.53
CA THR A 122 -16.02 4.37 2.68
C THR A 122 -17.40 4.32 2.01
N ARG A 123 -17.47 4.00 0.72
CA ARG A 123 -18.74 3.76 0.01
C ARG A 123 -18.72 2.36 -0.58
N ASN A 124 -19.86 1.66 -0.40
CA ASN A 124 -20.08 0.24 -0.69
C ASN A 124 -19.30 -0.31 -1.88
N TYR A 125 -18.60 -1.43 -1.63
CA TYR A 125 -17.70 -2.18 -2.51
C TYR A 125 -18.41 -2.88 -3.70
N GLY A 126 -19.32 -2.18 -4.39
CA GLY A 126 -20.13 -2.77 -5.47
C GLY A 126 -19.50 -2.72 -6.86
N GLN A 127 -18.68 -1.72 -7.18
CA GLN A 127 -18.11 -1.55 -8.52
C GLN A 127 -16.81 -0.75 -8.46
N LEU A 128 -15.66 -1.38 -8.74
CA LEU A 128 -14.38 -0.66 -8.89
C LEU A 128 -13.79 -0.95 -10.27
N LYS A 129 -13.86 0.04 -11.18
CA LYS A 129 -12.99 0.09 -12.35
C LYS A 129 -11.60 0.55 -11.89
N LEU A 130 -10.64 -0.38 -11.96
CA LEU A 130 -9.24 -0.17 -11.59
C LEU A 130 -8.58 0.79 -12.60
N ARG A 131 -8.19 2.01 -12.17
CA ARG A 131 -7.28 2.87 -12.95
C ARG A 131 -5.98 3.02 -12.16
N LEU A 132 -5.00 2.18 -12.46
CA LEU A 132 -3.66 2.32 -11.90
C LEU A 132 -2.98 3.55 -12.51
N PRO A 133 -2.34 4.42 -11.72
CA PRO A 133 -1.50 5.48 -12.26
C PRO A 133 -0.29 4.84 -12.96
N ARG A 134 -0.14 5.10 -14.27
CA ARG A 134 1.10 4.80 -15.01
C ARG A 134 2.06 5.95 -14.74
N ASN A 135 3.13 5.80 -13.96
CA ASN A 135 4.20 6.82 -13.87
C ASN A 135 5.49 6.30 -13.24
N THR A 136 6.63 6.86 -13.70
CA THR A 136 7.96 6.72 -13.10
C THR A 136 8.02 7.49 -11.79
N ILE A 137 8.30 6.79 -10.69
CA ILE A 137 8.50 7.35 -9.35
C ILE A 137 9.99 7.20 -9.02
N VAL A 138 10.64 8.28 -8.59
CA VAL A 138 11.99 8.20 -8.03
C VAL A 138 11.84 8.13 -6.52
N THR A 139 12.31 7.02 -5.96
CA THR A 139 12.27 6.71 -4.53
C THR A 139 13.71 6.52 -4.06
N LEU A 140 14.08 7.11 -2.93
CA LEU A 140 15.35 6.83 -2.23
C LEU A 140 15.15 5.72 -1.20
#